data_AF-A0A4U8Z722-F1
#
_entry.id   AF-A0A4U8Z722-F1
#
_cell.length_a   1.000
_cell.length_b   1.000
_cell.length_c   1.000
_cell.angle_alpha   90.00
_cell.angle_beta   90.00
_cell.angle_gamma   90.00
#
_symmetry.space_group_name_H-M   'P 1'
#
loop_
_entity.id
_entity.type
_entity.pdbx_description
1 polymer ?
#
loop_
_entity_poly.entity_id
_entity_poly.type
_entity_poly.pdbx_seq_one_letter_code
_entity_poly.pdbx_strand_id
1 'polypeptide(L)' 'MASQAREKFATQVNSEILSTVRNLAQSEGRQLQALVDEALADLIEKRKQGKPRAKVMAAYHASHENFGTLYKKLAE' A
#
# COMPACT_ATOMS: atom_id res chain seq x y z
N MET A 1 -14.51 0.99 21.25
CA MET A 1 -13.33 0.31 20.65
C MET A 1 -12.09 0.91 21.30
N ALA A 2 -11.10 0.11 21.68
CA ALA A 2 -9.90 0.65 22.33
C ALA A 2 -9.10 1.50 21.33
N SER A 3 -8.82 2.75 21.69
CA SER A 3 -7.86 3.59 20.97
C SER A 3 -6.49 2.92 21.02
N GLN A 4 -5.91 2.57 19.86
CA GLN A 4 -4.51 2.13 19.82
C GLN A 4 -3.63 3.22 20.42
N ALA A 5 -2.65 2.81 21.24
CA ALA A 5 -1.66 3.73 21.79
C ALA A 5 -0.88 4.37 20.64
N ARG A 6 -0.68 5.69 20.72
CA ARG A 6 0.08 6.48 19.75
C ARG A 6 1.32 7.03 20.43
N GLU A 7 2.47 6.75 19.84
CA GLU A 7 3.77 7.22 20.33
C GLU A 7 4.22 8.46 19.56
N LYS A 8 5.04 9.31 20.19
CA LYS A 8 5.60 10.50 19.54
C LYS A 8 6.73 10.08 18.61
N PHE A 9 6.48 10.11 17.30
CA PHE A 9 7.48 9.87 16.26
C PHE A 9 8.09 11.19 15.78
N ALA A 10 9.42 11.32 15.86
CA ALA A 10 10.16 12.50 15.44
C ALA A 10 11.39 12.12 14.61
N THR A 11 11.33 12.38 13.31
CA THR A 11 12.43 12.19 12.35
C THR A 11 12.45 13.32 11.32
N GLN A 12 13.55 13.46 10.59
CA GLN A 12 13.65 14.40 9.48
C GLN A 12 13.03 13.84 8.20
N VAL A 13 12.48 14.72 7.37
CA VAL A 13 11.94 14.42 6.04
C VAL A 13 12.25 15.60 5.11
N ASN A 14 12.37 15.34 3.81
CA ASN A 14 12.56 16.39 2.81
C ASN A 14 11.37 17.39 2.84
N SER A 15 11.68 18.69 2.73
CA SER A 15 10.73 19.79 2.83
C SER A 15 9.66 19.80 1.73
N GLU A 16 10.02 19.44 0.50
CA GLU A 16 9.11 19.38 -0.65
C GLU A 16 8.11 18.24 -0.48
N ILE A 17 8.59 17.05 -0.08
CA ILE A 17 7.74 15.90 0.26
C ILE A 17 6.75 16.29 1.36
N LEU A 18 7.23 16.91 2.44
CA LEU A 18 6.38 17.34 3.56
C LEU A 18 5.35 18.40 3.15
N SER A 19 5.70 19.31 2.24
CA SER A 19 4.75 20.30 1.69
C SER A 19 3.67 19.62 0.84
N THR A 20 4.05 18.64 0.01
CA THR A 20 3.15 17.90 -0.87
C THR A 20 2.13 17.09 -0.05
N VAL A 21 2.57 16.37 0.98
CA VAL A 21 1.68 15.58 1.84
C VAL A 21 0.75 16.48 2.67
N ARG A 22 1.19 17.69 3.08
CA ARG A 22 0.30 18.69 3.69
C ARG A 22 -0.80 19.17 2.74
N ASN A 23 -0.44 19.50 1.51
CA ASN A 23 -1.41 19.95 0.50
C ASN A 23 -2.42 18.85 0.19
N LEU A 24 -1.96 17.59 0.08
CA LEU A 24 -2.83 16.42 -0.08
C LEU A 24 -3.81 16.29 1.09
N ALA A 25 -3.31 16.31 2.33
CA ALA A 25 -4.15 16.27 3.54
C ALA A 25 -5.23 17.36 3.55
N GLN A 26 -4.87 18.59 3.16
CA GLN A 26 -5.81 19.71 3.06
C GLN A 26 -6.85 19.50 1.96
N SER A 27 -6.46 18.99 0.78
CA SER A 27 -7.37 18.71 -0.33
C SER A 27 -8.36 17.57 -0.03
N GLU A 28 -7.94 16.57 0.76
CA GLU A 28 -8.78 15.46 1.20
C GLU A 28 -9.62 15.77 2.45
N GLY A 29 -9.41 16.94 3.09
CA GLY A 29 -10.04 17.28 4.36
C GLY A 29 -9.59 16.39 5.55
N ARG A 30 -8.42 15.75 5.43
CA ARG A 30 -7.90 14.76 6.38
C ARG A 30 -6.79 15.34 7.25
N GLN A 31 -6.58 14.74 8.42
CA GLN A 31 -5.43 15.07 9.26
C GLN A 31 -4.14 14.49 8.64
N LEU A 32 -3.06 15.29 8.62
CA LEU A 32 -1.73 14.86 8.17
C LEU A 32 -1.28 13.55 8.83
N GLN A 33 -1.61 13.36 10.12
CA GLN A 33 -1.29 12.12 10.85
C GLN A 33 -1.93 10.88 10.21
N ALA A 34 -3.17 10.97 9.71
CA ALA A 34 -3.83 9.81 9.11
C ALA A 34 -3.12 9.34 7.83
N LEU A 35 -2.64 10.28 7.01
CA LEU A 35 -1.85 9.99 5.80
C LEU A 35 -0.45 9.45 6.13
N VAL A 36 0.16 9.89 7.23
CA VAL A 36 1.44 9.35 7.70
C VAL A 36 1.27 7.93 8.25
N ASP A 37 0.27 7.70 9.11
CA ASP A 37 -0.08 6.38 9.65
C ASP A 37 -0.37 5.39 8.49
N GLU A 38 -1.15 5.82 7.49
CA GLU A 38 -1.45 5.07 6.27
C GLU A 38 -0.18 4.74 5.48
N ALA A 39 0.63 5.73 5.11
CA ALA A 39 1.84 5.53 4.31
C ALA A 39 2.88 4.63 5.00
N LEU A 40 3.00 4.69 6.34
CA LEU A 40 3.87 3.81 7.12
C LEU A 40 3.35 2.37 7.13
N ALA A 41 2.04 2.16 7.34
CA ALA A 41 1.43 0.83 7.26
C ALA A 41 1.59 0.22 5.85
N ASP A 42 1.39 1.04 4.83
CA ASP A 42 1.48 0.67 3.42
C ASP A 42 2.93 0.29 3.03
N LEU A 43 3.93 1.02 3.52
CA LEU A 43 5.35 0.65 3.40
C LEU A 43 5.65 -0.69 4.08
N ILE A 44 5.14 -0.91 5.29
CA ILE A 44 5.35 -2.16 6.03
C ILE A 44 4.73 -3.35 5.29
N GLU A 45 3.48 -3.25 4.83
CA GLU A 45 2.84 -4.37 4.13
C GLU A 45 3.43 -4.55 2.72
N LYS A 46 3.87 -3.49 2.00
CA LYS A 46 4.69 -3.63 0.78
C LYS A 46 6.01 -4.37 1.04
N ARG A 47 6.67 -4.15 2.19
CA ARG A 47 7.87 -4.91 2.59
C ARG A 47 7.56 -6.35 2.99
N LYS A 48 6.40 -6.63 3.57
CA LYS A 48 5.92 -7.99 3.89
C LYS A 48 5.46 -8.77 2.65
N GLN A 49 4.76 -8.11 1.72
CA GLN A 49 4.22 -8.68 0.48
C GLN A 49 5.21 -8.66 -0.70
N GLY A 50 6.34 -7.94 -0.58
CA GLY A 50 7.44 -7.96 -1.55
C GLY A 50 8.09 -9.34 -1.73
N LYS A 51 7.75 -10.31 -0.89
CA LYS A 51 7.76 -11.73 -1.25
C LYS A 51 6.35 -12.12 -1.70
N PRO A 52 6.11 -12.37 -3.00
CA PRO A 52 4.83 -12.90 -3.47
C PRO A 52 4.46 -14.12 -2.64
N ARG A 53 3.28 -14.10 -2.00
CA ARG A 53 2.84 -15.21 -1.13
C ARG A 53 2.82 -16.48 -1.99
N ALA A 54 3.72 -17.44 -1.71
CA ALA A 54 3.99 -18.55 -2.62
C ALA A 54 2.72 -19.32 -3.06
N LYS A 55 1.76 -19.48 -2.15
CA LYS A 55 0.43 -20.06 -2.42
C LYS A 55 -0.38 -19.29 -3.46
N VAL A 56 -0.31 -17.95 -3.47
CA VAL A 56 -1.03 -17.09 -4.42
C VAL A 56 -0.37 -17.15 -5.80
N MET A 57 0.97 -17.12 -5.87
CA MET A 57 1.67 -17.32 -7.15
C MET A 57 1.45 -18.72 -7.70
N ALA A 58 1.46 -19.77 -6.87
CA ALA A 58 1.16 -21.13 -7.30
C ALA A 58 -0.26 -21.24 -7.87
N ALA A 59 -1.27 -20.65 -7.21
CA ALA A 59 -2.64 -20.61 -7.73
C ALA A 59 -2.74 -19.79 -9.04
N TYR A 60 -2.00 -18.68 -9.15
CA TYR A 60 -1.94 -17.86 -10.36
C TYR A 60 -1.33 -18.63 -11.54
N HIS A 61 -0.17 -19.29 -11.34
CA HIS A 61 0.46 -20.12 -12.36
C HIS A 61 -0.44 -21.28 -12.80
N ALA A 62 -1.02 -22.03 -11.85
CA ALA A 62 -1.95 -23.12 -12.16
C ALA A 62 -3.22 -22.63 -12.89
N SER A 63 -3.71 -21.42 -12.60
CA SER A 63 -4.81 -20.82 -13.37
C SER A 63 -4.37 -20.45 -14.78
N HIS A 64 -3.16 -19.92 -14.96
CA HIS A 64 -2.65 -19.52 -16.27
C HIS A 64 -2.37 -20.71 -17.19
N GLU A 65 -1.90 -21.84 -16.66
CA GLU A 65 -1.72 -23.09 -17.42
C GLU A 65 -3.06 -23.63 -17.96
N ASN A 66 -4.14 -23.56 -17.18
CA ASN A 66 -5.45 -24.09 -17.56
C ASN A 66 -6.30 -23.11 -18.39
N PHE A 67 -6.17 -21.80 -18.15
CA PHE A 67 -7.04 -20.77 -18.73
C PHE A 67 -6.30 -19.73 -19.60
N GLY A 68 -5.02 -19.94 -19.93
CA GLY A 68 -4.23 -18.99 -20.74
C GLY A 68 -4.87 -18.61 -22.09
N THR A 69 -5.58 -19.55 -22.73
CA THR A 69 -6.35 -19.30 -23.96
C THR A 69 -7.58 -18.43 -23.75
N LEU A 70 -8.22 -18.50 -22.57
CA LEU A 70 -9.35 -17.64 -22.19
C LEU A 70 -8.86 -16.24 -21.81
N TYR A 71 -7.77 -16.14 -21.02
CA TYR A 71 -7.16 -14.86 -20.68
C TYR A 71 -6.68 -14.10 -21.93
N LYS A 72 -6.12 -14.82 -22.93
CA LYS A 72 -5.72 -14.20 -24.20
C LYS A 72 -6.93 -13.61 -24.96
N LYS A 73 -8.04 -14.33 -25.03
CA LYS A 73 -9.28 -13.88 -25.69
C LYS A 73 -10.04 -12.76 -24.97
N LEU A 74 -9.75 -12.53 -23.68
CA LEU A 74 -10.31 -11.43 -22.89
C LEU A 74 -9.44 -10.17 -22.93
N ALA A 75 -8.26 -10.23 -23.55
CA ALA A 75 -7.31 -9.13 -23.69
C ALA A 75 -7.18 -8.63 -25.15
N GLU A 76 -7.97 -9.20 -26.06
CA GLU A 76 -8.22 -8.75 -27.44
C GLU A 76 -9.51 -7.91 -27.48
#